data_AF-A0A5C2CHL6-F1
#
_entry.id   AF-A0A5C2CHL6-F1
#
_cell.length_a   1.000
_cell.length_b   1.000
_cell.length_c   1.000
_cell.angle_alpha   90.00
_cell.angle_beta   90.00
_cell.angle_gamma   90.00
#
_symmetry.space_group_name_H-M   'P 1'
#
loop_
_entity.id
_entity.type
_entity.pdbx_description
1 polymer ?
#
loop_
_entity_poly.entity_id
_entity_poly.type
_entity_poly.pdbx_seq_one_letter_code
_entity_poly.pdbx_strand_id
1 'polypeptide(L)'
;MFKQNKIQKESFLKIISNLYQWNKTNAAAQLEKYKNKNNNTKNNNNNKEIQKSFFSSNNKNQNHNLSVMTDIVNARYSCKQFSSEKKIENELISKILNHTRRAPTGFNLQGWHVVVIDNETLKQQLCRACLGQRQILNASHSFIFLGDKECERNAPAALEMGLKKVKINNEKNENNNHNVSSYYGDLYGPSYLRQVYYYLHQGPFQTMQCAKNLTSYLYNFSISKNNNTNIYQNHQNHHRLPNHYTPLLTVPTSATAYAQKQTIFAVSTFLYLCTAAGLQTCVMEGFDEHAVENRR
;
A
#
# COMPACT_ATOMS: atom_id res chain seq x y z
N MET A 1 1.98 41.12 -25.28
CA MET A 1 2.13 39.85 -24.53
C MET A 1 1.25 39.72 -23.26
N PHE A 2 0.39 40.70 -22.90
CA PHE A 2 -0.41 40.67 -21.65
C PHE A 2 -1.92 40.40 -21.79
N LYS A 3 -2.46 40.19 -23.01
CA LYS A 3 -3.91 39.93 -23.20
C LYS A 3 -4.32 38.43 -23.19
N GLN A 4 -3.42 37.50 -23.52
CA GLN A 4 -3.74 36.06 -23.54
C GLN A 4 -3.91 35.43 -22.13
N ASN A 5 -3.21 35.94 -21.11
CA ASN A 5 -3.29 35.41 -19.75
C ASN A 5 -4.62 35.69 -19.04
N LYS A 6 -5.35 36.75 -19.41
CA LYS A 6 -6.63 37.10 -18.77
C LYS A 6 -7.78 36.18 -19.24
N ILE A 7 -7.78 35.84 -20.53
CA ILE A 7 -8.78 34.98 -21.17
C ILE A 7 -8.67 33.53 -20.69
N GLN A 8 -7.44 33.00 -20.52
CA GLN A 8 -7.24 31.65 -19.95
C GLN A 8 -7.64 31.56 -18.47
N LYS A 9 -7.44 32.64 -17.69
CA LYS A 9 -7.80 32.68 -16.26
C LYS A 9 -9.32 32.72 -16.05
N GLU A 10 -10.04 33.49 -16.88
CA GLU A 10 -11.51 33.51 -16.88
C GLU A 10 -12.11 32.17 -17.34
N SER A 11 -11.51 31.52 -18.34
CA SER A 11 -11.90 30.18 -18.79
C SER A 11 -11.70 29.12 -17.69
N PHE A 12 -10.56 29.16 -17.00
CA PHE A 12 -10.25 28.22 -15.91
C PHE A 12 -11.18 28.39 -14.70
N LEU A 13 -11.47 29.63 -14.28
CA LEU A 13 -12.41 29.90 -13.19
C LEU A 13 -13.84 29.45 -13.53
N LYS A 14 -14.24 29.59 -14.80
CA LYS A 14 -15.53 29.10 -15.30
C LYS A 14 -15.61 27.58 -15.32
N ILE A 15 -14.51 26.90 -15.65
CA ILE A 15 -14.40 25.43 -15.56
C ILE A 15 -14.52 24.99 -14.10
N ILE A 16 -13.85 25.66 -13.16
CA ILE A 16 -13.96 25.35 -11.73
C ILE A 16 -15.38 25.62 -11.20
N SER A 17 -16.03 26.72 -11.59
CA SER A 17 -17.42 26.98 -11.17
C SER A 17 -18.38 25.93 -11.71
N ASN A 18 -18.18 25.49 -12.97
CA ASN A 18 -19.00 24.46 -13.59
C ASN A 18 -18.77 23.09 -12.92
N LEU A 19 -17.52 22.73 -12.61
CA LEU A 19 -17.20 21.52 -11.85
C LEU A 19 -17.78 21.56 -10.43
N TYR A 20 -17.76 22.73 -9.78
CA TYR A 20 -18.35 22.91 -8.46
C TYR A 20 -19.88 22.75 -8.49
N GLN A 21 -20.56 23.37 -9.46
CA GLN A 21 -22.01 23.21 -9.64
C GLN A 21 -22.39 21.79 -10.04
N TRP A 22 -21.60 21.15 -10.89
CA TRP A 22 -21.78 19.75 -11.30
C TRP A 22 -21.59 18.79 -10.13
N ASN A 23 -20.59 19.00 -9.28
CA ASN A 23 -20.42 18.22 -8.05
C ASN A 23 -21.55 18.45 -7.06
N LYS A 24 -22.03 19.69 -6.89
CA LYS A 24 -23.14 20.00 -5.98
C LYS A 24 -24.45 19.33 -6.42
N THR A 25 -24.73 19.36 -7.71
CA THR A 25 -25.92 18.72 -8.31
C THR A 25 -25.82 17.20 -8.28
N ASN A 26 -24.66 16.62 -8.58
CA ASN A 26 -24.45 15.16 -8.47
C ASN A 26 -24.47 14.66 -7.04
N ALA A 27 -23.87 15.40 -6.09
CA ALA A 27 -23.92 15.06 -4.68
C ALA A 27 -25.36 15.09 -4.16
N ALA A 28 -26.15 16.10 -4.55
CA ALA A 28 -27.58 16.18 -4.20
C ALA A 28 -28.38 15.03 -4.84
N ALA A 29 -28.15 14.73 -6.12
CA ALA A 29 -28.80 13.62 -6.82
C ALA A 29 -28.42 12.24 -6.25
N GLN A 30 -27.17 12.07 -5.81
CA GLN A 30 -26.72 10.86 -5.09
C GLN A 30 -27.35 10.76 -3.70
N LEU A 31 -27.47 11.88 -2.97
CA LEU A 31 -28.15 11.92 -1.67
C LEU A 31 -29.64 11.59 -1.79
N GLU A 32 -30.33 12.09 -2.82
CA GLU A 32 -31.71 11.73 -3.11
C GLU A 32 -31.85 10.28 -3.55
N LYS A 33 -30.96 9.78 -4.43
CA LYS A 33 -30.91 8.35 -4.77
C LYS A 33 -30.68 7.49 -3.52
N TYR A 34 -29.84 7.93 -2.58
CA TYR A 34 -29.58 7.21 -1.34
C TYR A 34 -30.78 7.23 -0.38
N LYS A 35 -31.48 8.37 -0.27
CA LYS A 35 -32.72 8.51 0.51
C LYS A 35 -33.86 7.69 -0.07
N ASN A 36 -34.03 7.69 -1.39
CA ASN A 36 -35.04 6.89 -2.09
C ASN A 36 -34.70 5.39 -2.03
N LYS A 37 -33.42 5.02 -2.11
CA LYS A 37 -32.97 3.65 -1.90
C LYS A 37 -33.24 3.18 -0.47
N ASN A 38 -33.00 4.02 0.55
CA ASN A 38 -33.30 3.73 1.96
C ASN A 38 -34.79 3.67 2.30
N ASN A 39 -35.63 4.47 1.65
CA ASN A 39 -37.08 4.36 1.79
C ASN A 39 -37.61 3.07 1.14
N ASN A 40 -37.00 2.61 0.04
CA ASN A 40 -37.31 1.31 -0.57
C ASN A 40 -36.70 0.10 0.17
N THR A 41 -35.57 0.23 0.88
CA THR A 41 -35.00 -0.87 1.69
C THR A 41 -35.63 -1.04 3.07
N LYS A 42 -36.46 -0.11 3.55
CA LYS A 42 -37.29 -0.38 4.74
C LYS A 42 -38.35 -1.48 4.52
N ASN A 43 -38.62 -1.85 3.27
CA ASN A 43 -39.56 -2.92 2.90
C ASN A 43 -38.90 -4.21 2.37
N ASN A 44 -37.58 -4.38 2.43
CA ASN A 44 -36.94 -5.61 1.96
C ASN A 44 -35.95 -6.19 2.99
N ASN A 45 -36.27 -7.39 3.46
CA ASN A 45 -35.45 -8.25 4.32
C ASN A 45 -34.04 -8.58 3.77
N ASN A 46 -33.73 -8.18 2.53
CA ASN A 46 -32.49 -8.52 1.81
C ASN A 46 -31.22 -7.83 2.34
N ASN A 47 -31.32 -6.71 3.09
CA ASN A 47 -30.13 -6.06 3.65
C ASN A 47 -29.46 -6.86 4.77
N LYS A 48 -30.19 -7.75 5.46
CA LYS A 48 -29.61 -8.68 6.44
C LYS A 48 -28.80 -9.80 5.78
N GLU A 49 -29.14 -10.22 4.56
CA GLU A 49 -28.39 -11.23 3.81
C GLU A 49 -27.11 -10.65 3.18
N ILE A 50 -27.16 -9.41 2.67
CA ILE A 50 -25.98 -8.76 2.09
C ILE A 50 -24.91 -8.46 3.16
N GLN A 51 -25.31 -8.03 4.38
CA GLN A 51 -24.37 -7.89 5.49
C GLN A 51 -23.83 -9.23 6.00
N LYS A 52 -24.64 -10.30 5.98
CA LYS A 52 -24.18 -11.67 6.26
C LYS A 52 -23.23 -12.21 5.18
N SER A 53 -23.28 -11.72 3.95
CA SER A 53 -22.36 -12.16 2.88
C SER A 53 -20.93 -11.62 3.02
N PHE A 54 -20.74 -10.47 3.70
CA PHE A 54 -19.41 -9.88 3.96
C PHE A 54 -18.69 -10.55 5.13
N PHE A 55 -19.44 -11.03 6.12
CA PHE A 55 -18.93 -11.88 7.19
C PHE A 55 -19.22 -13.33 6.84
N SER A 56 -18.33 -13.96 6.06
CA SER A 56 -18.42 -15.38 5.73
C SER A 56 -18.64 -16.20 7.00
N SER A 57 -19.75 -16.95 7.02
CA SER A 57 -20.21 -17.85 8.09
C SER A 57 -19.22 -19.00 8.33
N ASN A 58 -18.07 -18.72 8.93
CA ASN A 58 -17.10 -19.72 9.39
C ASN A 58 -16.36 -19.24 10.66
N ASN A 59 -17.14 -18.89 11.69
CA ASN A 59 -16.64 -18.31 12.95
C ASN A 59 -15.65 -19.20 13.73
N LYS A 60 -15.63 -20.52 13.53
CA LYS A 60 -14.67 -21.41 14.23
C LYS A 60 -13.25 -21.32 13.64
N ASN A 61 -13.10 -21.28 12.32
CA ASN A 61 -11.77 -21.20 11.67
C ASN A 61 -11.19 -19.78 11.69
N GLN A 62 -12.03 -18.73 11.70
CA GLN A 62 -11.55 -17.34 11.78
C GLN A 62 -10.83 -17.05 13.11
N ASN A 63 -11.28 -17.64 14.22
CA ASN A 63 -10.65 -17.46 15.53
C ASN A 63 -9.30 -18.20 15.63
N HIS A 64 -9.15 -19.38 15.02
CA HIS A 64 -7.89 -20.12 15.04
C HIS A 64 -6.78 -19.42 14.25
N ASN A 65 -7.06 -19.01 13.00
CA ASN A 65 -6.07 -18.32 12.18
C ASN A 65 -5.62 -16.99 12.77
N LEU A 66 -6.57 -16.24 13.37
CA LEU A 66 -6.24 -15.01 14.08
C LEU A 66 -5.35 -15.32 15.30
N SER A 67 -5.68 -16.35 16.10
CA SER A 67 -4.85 -16.77 17.24
C SER A 67 -3.42 -17.11 16.81
N VAL A 68 -3.26 -17.94 15.77
CA VAL A 68 -1.93 -18.32 15.25
C VAL A 68 -1.15 -17.09 14.80
N MET A 69 -1.80 -16.16 14.09
CA MET A 69 -1.15 -14.92 13.67
C MET A 69 -0.78 -14.04 14.88
N THR A 70 -1.66 -13.94 15.87
CA THR A 70 -1.40 -13.21 17.12
C THR A 70 -0.19 -13.77 17.85
N ASP A 71 -0.06 -15.09 17.93
CA ASP A 71 1.09 -15.73 18.56
C ASP A 71 2.39 -15.39 17.81
N ILE A 72 2.39 -15.42 16.48
CA ILE A 72 3.54 -15.02 15.65
C ILE A 72 3.90 -13.54 15.89
N VAL A 73 2.91 -12.65 15.90
CA VAL A 73 3.13 -11.21 16.09
C VAL A 73 3.71 -10.93 17.48
N ASN A 74 3.22 -11.61 18.51
CA ASN A 74 3.66 -11.44 19.89
C ASN A 74 5.02 -12.10 20.17
N ALA A 75 5.31 -13.22 19.52
CA ALA A 75 6.60 -13.91 19.64
C ALA A 75 7.74 -13.15 18.94
N ARG A 76 7.43 -12.25 18.00
CA ARG A 76 8.44 -11.47 17.28
C ARG A 76 9.07 -10.42 18.20
N TYR A 77 10.36 -10.56 18.43
CA TYR A 77 11.21 -9.53 19.07
C TYR A 77 12.48 -9.30 18.26
N SER A 78 13.18 -8.18 18.54
CA SER A 78 14.47 -7.88 17.91
C SER A 78 15.58 -8.61 18.66
N CYS A 79 16.08 -9.70 18.08
CA CYS A 79 17.13 -10.51 18.68
C CYS A 79 18.49 -9.83 18.56
N LYS A 80 19.21 -9.68 19.68
CA LYS A 80 20.50 -8.97 19.72
C LYS A 80 21.71 -9.91 19.69
N GLN A 81 21.50 -11.20 19.96
CA GLN A 81 22.55 -12.19 20.08
C GLN A 81 22.17 -13.45 19.31
N PHE A 82 22.98 -13.78 18.31
CA PHE A 82 22.83 -14.98 17.49
C PHE A 82 23.89 -16.00 17.86
N SER A 83 23.57 -17.28 17.71
CA SER A 83 24.54 -18.38 17.82
C SER A 83 25.22 -18.57 16.46
N SER A 84 26.55 -18.48 16.42
CA SER A 84 27.36 -18.71 15.22
C SER A 84 27.44 -20.19 14.81
N GLU A 85 27.05 -21.11 15.69
CA GLU A 85 27.11 -22.55 15.45
C GLU A 85 25.95 -23.06 14.61
N LYS A 86 24.81 -22.37 14.65
CA LYS A 86 23.59 -22.78 13.95
C LYS A 86 23.47 -22.06 12.62
N LYS A 87 23.58 -22.82 11.52
CA LYS A 87 23.27 -22.34 10.17
C LYS A 87 21.87 -22.76 9.76
N ILE A 88 21.19 -21.86 9.05
CA ILE A 88 19.86 -22.08 8.49
C ILE A 88 20.03 -22.64 7.07
N GLU A 89 19.21 -23.62 6.69
CA GLU A 89 19.24 -24.18 5.34
C GLU A 89 18.78 -23.18 4.28
N ASN A 90 19.48 -23.14 3.15
CA ASN A 90 19.16 -22.23 2.04
C ASN A 90 17.77 -22.50 1.43
N GLU A 91 17.25 -23.72 1.54
CA GLU A 91 15.90 -24.06 1.10
C GLU A 91 14.83 -23.31 1.92
N LEU A 92 14.99 -23.29 3.26
CA LEU A 92 14.09 -22.56 4.15
C LEU A 92 14.12 -21.05 3.86
N ILE A 93 15.32 -20.49 3.66
CA ILE A 93 15.48 -19.07 3.29
C ILE A 93 14.79 -18.78 1.96
N SER A 94 14.99 -19.63 0.94
CA SER A 94 14.36 -19.47 -0.37
C SER A 94 12.84 -19.55 -0.28
N LYS A 95 12.30 -20.44 0.55
CA LYS A 95 10.86 -20.57 0.81
C LYS A 95 10.30 -19.30 1.46
N ILE A 96 10.99 -18.77 2.47
CA ILE A 96 10.60 -17.51 3.14
C ILE A 96 10.58 -16.36 2.13
N LEU A 97 11.66 -16.15 1.37
CA LEU A 97 11.75 -15.08 0.38
C LEU A 97 10.69 -15.19 -0.71
N ASN A 98 10.39 -16.40 -1.18
CA ASN A 98 9.30 -16.65 -2.13
C ASN A 98 7.93 -16.23 -1.58
N HIS A 99 7.68 -16.46 -0.29
CA HIS A 99 6.47 -15.97 0.36
C HIS A 99 6.49 -14.46 0.61
N THR A 100 7.64 -13.87 0.89
CA THR A 100 7.81 -12.41 1.03
C THR A 100 7.39 -11.66 -0.24
N ARG A 101 7.53 -12.26 -1.43
CA ARG A 101 7.04 -11.70 -2.70
C ARG A 101 5.54 -11.39 -2.72
N ARG A 102 4.76 -11.98 -1.81
CA ARG A 102 3.32 -11.70 -1.65
C ARG A 102 3.03 -10.42 -0.88
N ALA A 103 4.04 -9.71 -0.39
CA ALA A 103 3.87 -8.42 0.26
C ALA A 103 3.16 -7.44 -0.67
N PRO A 104 2.18 -6.66 -0.16
CA PRO A 104 1.43 -5.72 -0.98
C PRO A 104 2.34 -4.58 -1.45
N THR A 105 2.23 -4.22 -2.73
CA THR A 105 2.90 -3.04 -3.28
C THR A 105 1.94 -2.21 -4.11
N GLY A 106 2.10 -0.89 -4.06
CA GLY A 106 1.29 0.04 -4.87
C GLY A 106 1.44 -0.27 -6.35
N PHE A 107 0.32 -0.31 -7.09
CA PHE A 107 0.29 -0.68 -8.51
C PHE A 107 0.91 -2.06 -8.83
N ASN A 108 1.20 -2.90 -7.83
CA ASN A 108 1.88 -4.19 -8.00
C ASN A 108 3.25 -4.08 -8.71
N LEU A 109 3.99 -2.98 -8.51
CA LEU A 109 5.30 -2.76 -9.14
C LEU A 109 6.41 -3.63 -8.56
N GLN A 110 6.25 -4.13 -7.33
CA GLN A 110 7.22 -5.02 -6.67
C GLN A 110 8.67 -4.47 -6.72
N GLY A 111 8.83 -3.15 -6.58
CA GLY A 111 10.09 -2.42 -6.68
C GLY A 111 10.99 -2.54 -5.45
N TRP A 112 11.23 -3.76 -4.97
CA TRP A 112 12.17 -4.03 -3.89
C TRP A 112 13.00 -5.27 -4.22
N HIS A 113 14.24 -5.28 -3.74
CA HIS A 113 15.19 -6.37 -3.92
C HIS A 113 15.81 -6.75 -2.58
N VAL A 114 16.30 -7.99 -2.48
CA VAL A 114 17.00 -8.47 -1.29
C VAL A 114 18.32 -9.09 -1.72
N VAL A 115 19.41 -8.62 -1.12
CA VAL A 115 20.72 -9.27 -1.21
C VAL A 115 20.90 -10.14 0.03
N VAL A 116 21.12 -11.44 -0.19
CA VAL A 116 21.37 -12.42 0.87
C VAL A 116 22.88 -12.58 1.04
N ILE A 117 23.36 -12.44 2.27
CA ILE A 117 24.77 -12.54 2.62
C ILE A 117 24.94 -13.63 3.67
N ASP A 118 25.65 -14.69 3.31
CA ASP A 118 26.04 -15.81 4.19
C ASP A 118 27.57 -15.98 4.28
N ASN A 119 28.32 -15.33 3.38
CA ASN A 119 29.77 -15.37 3.34
C ASN A 119 30.40 -14.57 4.49
N GLU A 120 31.35 -15.19 5.20
CA GLU A 120 32.04 -14.56 6.34
C GLU A 120 32.83 -13.29 5.98
N THR A 121 33.48 -13.22 4.80
CA THR A 121 34.23 -12.03 4.39
C THR A 121 33.29 -10.85 4.13
N LEU A 122 32.15 -11.12 3.48
CA LEU A 122 31.11 -10.11 3.23
C LEU A 122 30.41 -9.69 4.51
N LYS A 123 30.22 -10.60 5.48
CA LYS A 123 29.69 -10.28 6.81
C LYS A 123 30.65 -9.39 7.59
N GLN A 124 31.97 -9.61 7.49
CA GLN A 124 32.97 -8.72 8.10
C GLN A 124 32.94 -7.32 7.50
N GLN A 125 32.87 -7.20 6.18
CA GLN A 125 32.70 -5.91 5.51
C GLN A 125 31.40 -5.22 5.90
N LEU A 126 30.28 -5.96 5.92
CA LEU A 126 28.98 -5.43 6.34
C LEU A 126 29.00 -4.99 7.82
N CYS A 127 29.66 -5.75 8.70
CA CYS A 127 29.80 -5.38 10.11
C CYS A 127 30.52 -4.04 10.27
N ARG A 128 31.57 -3.77 9.47
CA ARG A 128 32.26 -2.48 9.46
C ARG A 128 31.32 -1.36 8.98
N ALA A 129 30.56 -1.58 7.91
CA ALA A 129 29.57 -0.62 7.42
C ALA A 129 28.43 -0.36 8.43
N CYS A 130 28.09 -1.35 9.26
CA CYS A 130 27.09 -1.24 10.31
C CYS A 130 27.69 -0.85 11.68
N LEU A 131 28.72 0.01 11.70
CA LEU A 131 29.29 0.59 12.92
C LEU A 131 29.81 -0.47 13.92
N GLY A 132 30.29 -1.62 13.45
CA GLY A 132 30.86 -2.68 14.27
C GLY A 132 29.84 -3.56 15.01
N GLN A 133 28.56 -3.53 14.61
CA GLN A 133 27.51 -4.33 15.24
C GLN A 133 27.73 -5.84 15.03
N ARG A 134 28.24 -6.52 16.07
CA ARG A 134 28.65 -7.95 16.02
C ARG A 134 27.52 -8.94 15.69
N GLN A 135 26.26 -8.55 15.86
CA GLN A 135 25.11 -9.39 15.51
C GLN A 135 25.12 -9.83 14.04
N ILE A 136 25.72 -9.03 13.14
CA ILE A 136 25.93 -9.39 11.73
C ILE A 136 26.87 -10.57 11.57
N LEU A 137 27.96 -10.61 12.35
CA LEU A 137 28.96 -11.68 12.29
C LEU A 137 28.38 -13.00 12.82
N ASN A 138 27.56 -12.92 13.86
CA ASN A 138 27.02 -14.10 14.51
C ASN A 138 25.76 -14.66 13.82
N ALA A 139 25.08 -13.85 13.00
CA ALA A 139 23.88 -14.28 12.28
C ALA A 139 24.22 -15.33 11.21
N SER A 140 23.32 -16.30 11.00
CA SER A 140 23.43 -17.27 9.90
C SER A 140 23.46 -16.59 8.54
N HIS A 141 22.53 -15.64 8.33
CA HIS A 141 22.39 -14.86 7.10
C HIS A 141 22.12 -13.39 7.46
N SER A 142 22.66 -12.48 6.64
CA SER A 142 22.32 -11.06 6.67
C SER A 142 21.58 -10.68 5.40
N PHE A 143 20.49 -9.92 5.53
CA PHE A 143 19.62 -9.54 4.41
C PHE A 143 19.66 -8.02 4.24
N ILE A 144 20.03 -7.57 3.03
CA ILE A 144 19.99 -6.15 2.68
C ILE A 144 18.78 -5.92 1.79
N PHE A 145 17.80 -5.19 2.31
CA PHE A 145 16.62 -4.78 1.55
C PHE A 145 16.91 -3.49 0.80
N LEU A 146 16.61 -3.49 -0.49
CA LEU A 146 16.86 -2.40 -1.41
C LEU A 146 15.54 -1.96 -2.03
N GLY A 147 15.31 -0.65 -2.11
CA GLY A 147 14.17 -0.09 -2.84
C GLY A 147 14.58 0.35 -4.24
N ASP A 148 13.87 -0.13 -5.26
CA ASP A 148 14.06 0.34 -6.64
C ASP A 148 13.37 1.70 -6.83
N LYS A 149 14.18 2.73 -7.08
CA LYS A 149 13.71 4.10 -7.34
C LYS A 149 13.10 4.25 -8.74
N GLU A 150 13.34 3.29 -9.62
CA GLU A 150 12.91 3.27 -11.03
C GLU A 150 11.98 2.06 -11.30
N CYS A 151 11.16 1.73 -10.29
CA CYS A 151 10.26 0.57 -10.33
C CYS A 151 9.11 0.68 -11.34
N GLU A 152 8.88 1.87 -11.94
CA GLU A 152 7.93 2.08 -13.03
C GLU A 152 8.22 1.21 -14.26
N ARG A 153 9.47 0.77 -14.43
CA ARG A 153 9.86 -0.20 -15.47
C ARG A 153 9.09 -1.52 -15.37
N ASN A 154 8.59 -1.86 -14.19
CA ASN A 154 7.80 -3.08 -13.95
C ASN A 154 6.32 -2.88 -14.31
N ALA A 155 5.86 -1.65 -14.56
CA ALA A 155 4.46 -1.36 -14.83
C ALA A 155 3.89 -2.11 -16.05
N PRO A 156 4.60 -2.27 -17.19
CA PRO A 156 4.10 -3.07 -18.31
C PRO A 156 3.87 -4.54 -17.92
N ALA A 157 4.79 -5.16 -17.19
CA ALA A 157 4.64 -6.53 -16.72
C ALA A 157 3.49 -6.68 -15.71
N ALA A 158 3.35 -5.71 -14.79
CA ALA A 158 2.24 -5.66 -13.83
C ALA A 158 0.88 -5.51 -14.54
N LEU A 159 0.81 -4.68 -15.57
CA LEU A 159 -0.36 -4.51 -16.40
C LEU A 159 -0.69 -5.80 -17.17
N GLU A 160 0.30 -6.45 -17.78
CA GLU A 160 0.12 -7.71 -18.50
C GLU A 160 -0.47 -8.78 -17.59
N MET A 161 0.04 -8.90 -16.35
CA MET A 161 -0.53 -9.79 -15.34
C MET A 161 -1.99 -9.48 -15.03
N GLY A 162 -2.37 -8.20 -14.95
CA GLY A 162 -3.75 -7.79 -14.71
C GLY A 162 -4.70 -7.96 -15.92
N LEU A 163 -4.16 -7.93 -17.14
CA LEU A 163 -4.90 -8.15 -18.39
C LEU A 163 -5.03 -9.62 -18.76
N LYS A 164 -4.12 -10.49 -18.28
CA LYS A 164 -4.20 -11.94 -18.51
C LYS A 164 -5.52 -12.47 -17.97
N LYS A 165 -6.37 -12.92 -18.90
CA LYS A 165 -7.61 -13.63 -18.57
C LYS A 165 -7.24 -14.96 -17.91
N VAL A 166 -7.59 -15.10 -16.64
CA VAL A 166 -7.51 -16.40 -15.97
C VAL A 166 -8.59 -17.28 -16.61
N LYS A 167 -8.16 -18.28 -17.39
CA LYS A 167 -9.04 -19.41 -17.74
C LYS A 167 -9.25 -20.20 -16.45
N ILE A 168 -10.40 -19.99 -15.80
CA ILE A 168 -10.83 -20.91 -14.76
C ILE A 168 -11.26 -22.17 -15.49
N ASN A 169 -10.38 -23.18 -15.52
CA ASN A 169 -10.75 -24.52 -15.95
C ASN A 169 -11.72 -25.09 -14.91
N ASN A 170 -13.00 -24.74 -15.01
CA ASN A 170 -14.05 -25.50 -14.36
C ASN A 170 -14.21 -26.77 -15.21
N GLU A 171 -13.47 -27.83 -14.88
CA GLU A 171 -13.51 -29.15 -15.55
C GLU A 171 -14.88 -29.85 -15.51
N LYS A 172 -15.98 -29.18 -15.14
CA LYS A 172 -17.29 -29.84 -14.98
C LYS A 172 -18.51 -29.13 -15.58
N ASN A 173 -18.37 -28.05 -16.34
CA ASN A 173 -19.54 -27.42 -16.98
C ASN A 173 -19.22 -26.95 -18.40
N GLU A 174 -19.36 -27.84 -19.39
CA GLU A 174 -19.18 -27.55 -20.83
C GLU A 174 -20.20 -26.55 -21.41
N ASN A 175 -21.24 -26.15 -20.68
CA ASN A 175 -22.37 -25.39 -21.26
C ASN A 175 -22.54 -23.95 -20.77
N ASN A 176 -21.62 -23.41 -19.97
CA ASN A 176 -21.68 -22.00 -19.56
C ASN A 176 -20.36 -21.30 -19.90
N ASN A 177 -20.25 -20.79 -21.13
CA ASN A 177 -19.28 -19.79 -21.54
C ASN A 177 -19.55 -18.45 -20.81
N HIS A 178 -19.37 -18.42 -19.49
CA HIS A 178 -19.21 -17.16 -18.79
C HIS A 178 -17.84 -16.62 -19.13
N ASN A 179 -17.81 -15.69 -20.09
CA ASN A 179 -16.64 -14.87 -20.42
C ASN A 179 -16.11 -14.25 -19.12
N VAL A 180 -15.03 -14.82 -18.60
CA VAL A 180 -14.35 -14.30 -17.41
C VAL A 180 -13.79 -12.92 -17.79
N SER A 181 -14.38 -11.88 -17.20
CA SER A 181 -13.95 -10.50 -17.37
C SER A 181 -12.48 -10.38 -16.93
N SER A 182 -11.63 -9.82 -17.78
CA SER A 182 -10.32 -9.32 -17.36
C SER A 182 -10.48 -8.41 -16.14
N TYR A 183 -9.51 -8.40 -15.23
CA TYR A 183 -9.52 -7.49 -14.06
C TYR A 183 -9.54 -6.02 -14.51
N TYR A 184 -9.08 -5.76 -15.74
CA TYR A 184 -9.00 -4.45 -16.36
C TYR A 184 -9.59 -4.43 -17.78
N GLY A 185 -10.33 -3.37 -18.12
CA GLY A 185 -10.84 -3.17 -19.49
C GLY A 185 -9.74 -2.76 -20.48
N ASP A 186 -9.99 -2.86 -21.78
CA ASP A 186 -8.97 -2.66 -22.83
C ASP A 186 -8.33 -1.26 -22.81
N LEU A 187 -9.11 -0.22 -22.46
CA LEU A 187 -8.62 1.17 -22.32
C LEU A 187 -7.88 1.43 -20.99
N TYR A 188 -7.86 0.46 -20.07
CA TYR A 188 -7.23 0.62 -18.76
C TYR A 188 -5.70 0.72 -18.86
N GLY A 189 -5.09 -0.02 -19.79
CA GLY A 189 -3.64 -0.09 -19.95
C GLY A 189 -2.93 1.27 -20.08
N PRO A 190 -3.28 2.09 -21.09
CA PRO A 190 -2.71 3.43 -21.24
C PRO A 190 -2.94 4.33 -20.02
N SER A 191 -4.11 4.22 -19.38
CA SER A 191 -4.42 5.01 -18.19
C SER A 191 -3.62 4.57 -16.96
N TYR A 192 -3.34 3.28 -16.83
CA TYR A 192 -2.55 2.70 -15.75
C TYR A 192 -1.08 3.12 -15.85
N LEU A 193 -0.45 2.97 -17.02
CA LEU A 193 0.95 3.36 -17.23
C LEU A 193 1.16 4.85 -16.95
N ARG A 194 0.24 5.69 -17.45
CA ARG A 194 0.24 7.13 -17.18
C ARG A 194 0.09 7.44 -15.68
N GLN A 195 -0.79 6.74 -14.98
CA GLN A 195 -1.00 6.93 -13.55
C GLN A 195 0.25 6.55 -12.74
N VAL A 196 0.89 5.42 -13.05
CA VAL A 196 2.14 5.00 -12.40
C VAL A 196 3.22 6.07 -12.58
N TYR A 197 3.43 6.52 -13.82
CA TYR A 197 4.43 7.54 -14.13
C TYR A 197 4.18 8.83 -13.34
N TYR A 198 2.97 9.39 -13.38
CA TYR A 198 2.68 10.63 -12.65
C TYR A 198 2.69 10.48 -11.13
N TYR A 199 2.38 9.30 -10.61
CA TYR A 199 2.41 9.01 -9.18
C TYR A 199 3.85 9.01 -8.64
N LEU A 200 4.82 8.53 -9.42
CA LEU A 200 6.24 8.47 -9.02
C LEU A 200 7.00 9.77 -9.32
N HIS A 201 6.68 10.45 -10.42
CA HIS A 201 7.41 11.64 -10.89
C HIS A 201 6.71 12.97 -10.59
N GLN A 202 5.80 13.00 -9.61
CA GLN A 202 5.18 14.26 -9.16
C GLN A 202 4.47 15.04 -10.29
N GLY A 203 3.81 14.30 -11.19
CA GLY A 203 3.09 14.89 -12.32
C GLY A 203 1.87 15.73 -11.91
N PRO A 204 0.95 16.05 -12.84
CA PRO A 204 -0.28 16.80 -12.52
C PRO A 204 -1.14 16.15 -11.42
N PHE A 205 -0.90 14.88 -11.09
CA PHE A 205 -1.51 14.20 -9.97
C PHE A 205 -1.09 14.72 -8.59
N GLN A 206 0.10 15.30 -8.43
CA GLN A 206 0.46 15.96 -7.18
C GLN A 206 -0.33 17.26 -6.99
N THR A 207 -0.46 18.06 -8.05
CA THR A 207 -1.37 19.21 -8.04
C THR A 207 -2.82 18.78 -7.82
N MET A 208 -3.25 17.66 -8.41
CA MET A 208 -4.58 17.08 -8.20
C MET A 208 -4.76 16.57 -6.77
N GLN A 209 -3.72 16.03 -6.14
CA GLN A 209 -3.75 15.56 -4.75
C GLN A 209 -3.81 16.73 -3.78
N CYS A 210 -3.00 17.76 -3.99
CA CYS A 210 -3.10 19.02 -3.26
C CYS A 210 -4.50 19.63 -3.43
N ALA A 211 -5.04 19.62 -4.66
CA ALA A 211 -6.40 20.07 -4.95
C ALA A 211 -7.46 19.18 -4.28
N LYS A 212 -7.30 17.86 -4.28
CA LYS A 212 -8.21 16.91 -3.61
C LYS A 212 -8.19 17.11 -2.10
N ASN A 213 -7.01 17.27 -1.50
CA ASN A 213 -6.88 17.56 -0.07
C ASN A 213 -7.52 18.92 0.26
N LEU A 214 -7.28 19.93 -0.56
CA LEU A 214 -7.88 21.26 -0.40
C LEU A 214 -9.39 21.22 -0.55
N THR A 215 -9.92 20.57 -1.60
CA THR A 215 -11.37 20.43 -1.82
C THR A 215 -12.04 19.60 -0.72
N SER A 216 -11.40 18.53 -0.24
CA SER A 216 -11.90 17.77 0.91
C SER A 216 -11.90 18.61 2.18
N TYR A 217 -10.86 19.41 2.42
CA TYR A 217 -10.79 20.34 3.53
C TYR A 217 -11.90 21.40 3.43
N LEU A 218 -12.08 22.02 2.26
CA LEU A 218 -13.10 23.03 1.98
C LEU A 218 -14.52 22.45 2.09
N TYR A 219 -14.73 21.22 1.64
CA TYR A 219 -15.99 20.50 1.78
C TYR A 219 -16.32 20.28 3.27
N ASN A 220 -15.39 19.71 4.04
CA ASN A 220 -15.56 19.52 5.47
C ASN A 220 -15.75 20.86 6.20
N PHE A 221 -15.01 21.90 5.82
CA PHE A 221 -15.17 23.24 6.34
C PHE A 221 -16.57 23.83 6.04
N SER A 222 -17.09 23.62 4.84
CA SER A 222 -18.42 24.12 4.45
C SER A 222 -19.56 23.41 5.20
N ILE A 223 -19.46 22.09 5.39
CA ILE A 223 -20.42 21.33 6.20
C ILE A 223 -20.34 21.77 7.66
N SER A 224 -19.12 21.98 8.16
CA SER A 224 -18.87 22.46 9.50
C SER A 224 -19.54 23.81 9.76
N LYS A 225 -19.47 24.73 8.77
CA LYS A 225 -20.09 26.05 8.86
C LYS A 225 -21.63 26.01 8.75
N ASN A 226 -22.17 25.16 7.88
CA ASN A 226 -23.62 25.08 7.65
C ASN A 226 -24.40 24.39 8.78
N ASN A 227 -23.79 23.41 9.45
CA ASN A 227 -24.47 22.66 10.51
C ASN A 227 -24.27 23.26 11.91
N ASN A 228 -23.58 24.40 12.06
CA ASN A 228 -23.10 24.92 13.35
C ASN A 228 -22.33 23.88 14.20
N THR A 229 -21.87 22.80 13.57
CA THR A 229 -21.05 21.77 14.18
C THR A 229 -19.62 22.06 13.76
N ASN A 230 -18.75 22.46 14.68
CA ASN A 230 -17.34 22.53 14.34
C ASN A 230 -16.79 21.10 14.18
N ILE A 231 -16.73 20.59 12.95
CA ILE A 231 -16.12 19.28 12.62
C ILE A 231 -14.65 19.27 13.06
N TYR A 232 -14.05 20.47 13.20
CA TYR A 232 -12.70 20.69 13.73
C TYR A 232 -12.65 21.03 15.25
N GLN A 233 -13.78 21.26 15.94
CA GLN A 233 -13.84 21.48 17.42
C GLN A 233 -14.62 20.41 18.21
N ASN A 234 -15.40 19.52 17.60
CA ASN A 234 -16.11 18.46 18.34
C ASN A 234 -15.27 17.18 18.55
N HIS A 235 -14.08 17.35 19.13
CA HIS A 235 -13.32 16.27 19.76
C HIS A 235 -12.89 16.66 21.19
N GLN A 236 -13.75 17.38 21.92
CA GLN A 236 -13.48 17.65 23.34
C GLN A 236 -13.63 16.40 24.22
N ASN A 237 -14.30 15.33 23.76
CA ASN A 237 -14.49 14.14 24.59
C ASN A 237 -13.81 12.85 24.14
N HIS A 238 -13.26 12.71 22.92
CA HIS A 238 -12.30 11.62 22.62
C HIS A 238 -11.39 11.98 21.43
N HIS A 239 -10.09 12.06 21.69
CA HIS A 239 -8.97 11.97 20.74
C HIS A 239 -8.86 13.04 19.63
N ARG A 240 -8.44 14.27 19.98
CA ARG A 240 -7.60 15.04 19.05
C ARG A 240 -6.25 14.32 18.93
N LEU A 241 -5.81 14.00 17.70
CA LEU A 241 -4.43 13.58 17.46
C LEU A 241 -3.50 14.71 17.97
N PRO A 242 -2.51 14.41 18.82
CA PRO A 242 -1.54 15.40 19.26
C PRO A 242 -0.89 16.13 18.08
N ASN A 243 -0.51 17.40 18.27
CA ASN A 243 -0.01 18.28 17.20
C ASN A 243 1.24 17.77 16.46
N HIS A 244 1.91 16.73 16.96
CA HIS A 244 3.07 16.11 16.33
C HIS A 244 2.73 14.91 15.41
N TYR A 245 1.46 14.50 15.30
CA TYR A 245 1.05 13.44 14.38
C TYR A 245 0.59 14.02 13.04
N THR A 246 1.19 13.52 11.95
CA THR A 246 0.78 13.86 10.58
C THR A 246 0.20 12.62 9.92
N PRO A 247 -0.98 12.71 9.27
CA PRO A 247 -1.53 11.58 8.53
C PRO A 247 -0.62 11.20 7.36
N LEU A 248 -0.57 9.91 7.03
CA LEU A 248 0.22 9.42 5.91
C LEU A 248 -0.27 10.04 4.59
N LEU A 249 0.66 10.57 3.79
CA LEU A 249 0.34 11.08 2.47
C LEU A 249 -0.09 9.95 1.54
N THR A 250 -1.16 10.19 0.78
CA THR A 250 -1.72 9.22 -0.19
C THR A 250 -0.85 9.07 -1.44
N VAL A 251 -0.04 10.09 -1.76
CA VAL A 251 0.92 10.11 -2.87
C VAL A 251 2.31 10.34 -2.28
N PRO A 252 3.32 9.56 -2.66
CA PRO A 252 4.69 9.76 -2.20
C PRO A 252 5.21 11.11 -2.68
N THR A 253 6.04 11.75 -1.86
CA THR A 253 6.69 13.01 -2.22
C THR A 253 7.89 12.83 -3.15
N SER A 254 8.38 11.60 -3.32
CA SER A 254 9.48 11.24 -4.24
C SER A 254 9.47 9.75 -4.55
N ALA A 255 10.13 9.34 -5.64
CA ALA A 255 10.33 7.93 -5.96
C ALA A 255 11.10 7.20 -4.84
N THR A 256 12.06 7.86 -4.17
CA THR A 256 12.74 7.32 -2.99
C THR A 256 11.78 7.05 -1.84
N ALA A 257 10.88 7.99 -1.52
CA ALA A 257 9.90 7.81 -0.46
C ALA A 257 8.91 6.67 -0.79
N TYR A 258 8.55 6.53 -2.06
CA TYR A 258 7.77 5.39 -2.53
C TYR A 258 8.51 4.08 -2.32
N ALA A 259 9.75 3.98 -2.80
CA ALA A 259 10.57 2.78 -2.73
C ALA A 259 10.80 2.34 -1.28
N GLN A 260 11.14 3.25 -0.38
CA GLN A 260 11.25 2.98 1.06
C GLN A 260 9.94 2.43 1.64
N LYS A 261 8.81 3.09 1.37
CA LYS A 261 7.49 2.65 1.83
C LYS A 261 7.14 1.24 1.36
N GLN A 262 7.35 0.93 0.08
CA GLN A 262 7.05 -0.40 -0.45
C GLN A 262 7.99 -1.47 0.13
N THR A 263 9.27 -1.14 0.27
CA THR A 263 10.27 -2.04 0.83
C THR A 263 9.95 -2.41 2.28
N ILE A 264 9.46 -1.46 3.08
CA ILE A 264 9.06 -1.73 4.47
C ILE A 264 7.91 -2.74 4.57
N PHE A 265 6.96 -2.76 3.63
CA PHE A 265 5.91 -3.79 3.60
C PHE A 265 6.48 -5.19 3.34
N ALA A 266 7.48 -5.29 2.45
CA ALA A 266 8.19 -6.54 2.20
C ALA A 266 8.98 -6.98 3.44
N VAL A 267 9.73 -6.07 4.07
CA VAL A 267 10.46 -6.33 5.32
C VAL A 267 9.52 -6.83 6.41
N SER A 268 8.39 -6.15 6.65
CA SER A 268 7.42 -6.58 7.66
C SER A 268 6.88 -7.99 7.39
N THR A 269 6.55 -8.29 6.13
CA THR A 269 6.10 -9.63 5.72
C THR A 269 7.20 -10.67 5.95
N PHE A 270 8.43 -10.36 5.59
CA PHE A 270 9.60 -11.23 5.82
C PHE A 270 9.81 -11.53 7.30
N LEU A 271 9.74 -10.53 8.18
CA LEU A 271 9.94 -10.70 9.62
C LEU A 271 8.91 -11.68 10.21
N TYR A 272 7.63 -11.52 9.88
CA TYR A 272 6.60 -12.44 10.37
C TYR A 272 6.76 -13.85 9.81
N LEU A 273 7.19 -14.00 8.55
CA LEU A 273 7.48 -15.30 7.97
C LEU A 273 8.68 -15.99 8.65
N CYS A 274 9.73 -15.23 8.98
CA CYS A 274 10.86 -15.73 9.77
C CYS A 274 10.40 -16.20 11.15
N THR A 275 9.59 -15.40 11.86
CA THR A 275 9.05 -15.81 13.17
C THR A 275 8.15 -17.04 13.06
N ALA A 276 7.31 -17.12 12.01
CA ALA A 276 6.50 -18.31 11.74
C ALA A 276 7.33 -19.57 11.45
N ALA A 277 8.54 -19.40 10.88
CA ALA A 277 9.50 -20.47 10.68
C ALA A 277 10.36 -20.79 11.93
N GLY A 278 10.07 -20.16 13.08
CA GLY A 278 10.85 -20.33 14.32
C GLY A 278 12.19 -19.60 14.34
N LEU A 279 12.42 -18.68 13.40
CA LEU A 279 13.65 -17.91 13.28
C LEU A 279 13.54 -16.58 14.03
N GLN A 280 14.68 -16.16 14.58
CA GLN A 280 14.83 -14.86 15.23
C GLN A 280 15.52 -13.88 14.30
N THR A 281 15.10 -12.61 14.34
CA THR A 281 15.57 -11.58 13.41
C THR A 281 15.93 -10.29 14.15
N CYS A 282 16.83 -9.50 13.57
CA CYS A 282 17.14 -8.14 14.02
C CYS A 282 17.05 -7.17 12.84
N VAL A 283 16.23 -6.13 12.96
CA VAL A 283 16.17 -5.05 11.98
C VAL A 283 17.20 -4.00 12.36
N MET A 284 17.96 -3.54 11.37
CA MET A 284 19.07 -2.60 11.56
C MET A 284 18.95 -1.45 10.57
N GLU A 285 18.84 -0.22 11.07
CA GLU A 285 18.92 1.01 10.27
C GLU A 285 20.23 1.77 10.49
N GLY A 286 20.97 1.46 11.57
CA GLY A 286 22.24 2.11 11.91
C GLY A 286 23.41 1.57 11.09
N PHE A 287 23.49 1.94 9.82
CA PHE A 287 24.58 1.60 8.91
C PHE A 287 24.93 2.77 7.99
N ASP A 288 26.17 2.78 7.50
CA ASP A 288 26.63 3.71 6.47
C ASP A 288 26.11 3.26 5.10
N GLU A 289 25.16 4.00 4.52
CA GLU A 289 24.55 3.63 3.24
C GLU A 289 25.58 3.60 2.08
N HIS A 290 26.55 4.51 2.09
CA HIS A 290 27.56 4.60 1.05
C HIS A 290 28.54 3.42 1.10
N ALA A 291 28.90 2.98 2.30
CA ALA A 291 29.71 1.77 2.49
C ALA A 291 28.96 0.48 2.11
N VAL A 292 27.64 0.45 2.31
CA VAL A 292 26.80 -0.68 1.89
C VAL A 292 26.63 -0.74 0.37
N GLU A 293 26.52 0.41 -0.30
CA GLU A 293 26.37 0.53 -1.76
C GLU A 293 27.68 0.23 -2.51
N ASN A 294 28.81 0.78 -2.05
CA ASN A 294 30.10 0.70 -2.75
C ASN A 294 30.90 -0.58 -2.45
N ARG A 295 30.25 -1.75 -2.45
CA ARG A 295 30.93 -3.05 -2.34
C ARG A 295 31.64 -3.44 -3.65
N ARG A 296 32.53 -2.58 -4.12
CA ARG A 296 33.55 -2.91 -5.11
C ARG A 296 34.75 -3.54 -4.44
#